data_AF-A0A1Q4Z1C7-F1
#
_entry.id   AF-A0A1Q4Z1C7-F1
#
_cell.length_a   1.000
_cell.length_b   1.000
_cell.length_c   1.000
_cell.angle_alpha   90.00
_cell.angle_beta   90.00
_cell.angle_gamma   90.00
#
_symmetry.space_group_name_H-M   'P 1'
#
loop_
_entity.id
_entity.type
_entity.pdbx_description
1 polymer ?
#
loop_
_entity_poly.entity_id
_entity_poly.type
_entity_poly.pdbx_seq_one_letter_code
_entity_poly.pdbx_strand_id
1 'polypeptide(L)'
;MSDGYLVLEDGGGRPLWRSGGVDRRVSAAVVTNDGRLVLVDPDGFQRWSRDPLTDAELASYQAASGDRLTRGQRLGGTLTSPNGRYQLSRTPAGETVLERSRGGTVWSRRAGVPGSELTLGYDGVLRTGTDSTVLAKFTGRRVDPAAYAVSALVVGDDGDVVLVSDDGSEVYRSGTAAEEARLDQLEREYARREREDRAKPSRPRGSGLPADWFDLLDIDENYAITLVQGVSAREALLRLGVDAGRIAPVTYADLAMVQDVDGHLPKRVFTAQVDDWVMVVELDGGMDGAVRIAEMSRGTQAVVCALNYDGEKFLGWSVDGTPSALYEWESESEALEVGGPADAGTSRDAIVPFMRAIGLGHYRDTRDDDHFLPPPVEIACLIADVRPRPEHFAGEHLGAVDTW
;
A
#
# COMPACT_ATOMS: atom_id res chain seq x y z
N MET A 1 -10.47 0.53 -39.04
CA MET A 1 -10.53 -0.44 -37.92
C MET A 1 -10.69 0.36 -36.64
N SER A 2 -11.90 0.52 -36.10
CA SER A 2 -12.13 1.28 -34.85
C SER A 2 -12.12 0.40 -33.59
N ASP A 3 -12.31 -0.92 -33.75
CA ASP A 3 -12.66 -1.79 -32.62
C ASP A 3 -11.55 -2.78 -32.24
N GLY A 4 -10.38 -2.75 -32.90
CA GLY A 4 -9.23 -3.57 -32.48
C GLY A 4 -9.34 -5.07 -32.79
N TYR A 5 -10.06 -5.43 -33.86
CA TYR A 5 -10.28 -6.80 -34.30
C TYR A 5 -10.01 -6.99 -35.77
N LEU A 6 -9.71 -8.22 -36.15
CA LEU A 6 -9.90 -8.72 -37.50
C LEU A 6 -11.21 -9.50 -37.58
N VAL A 7 -12.09 -9.10 -38.52
CA VAL A 7 -13.38 -9.74 -38.78
C VAL A 7 -13.37 -10.24 -40.21
N LEU A 8 -13.81 -11.49 -40.40
CA LEU A 8 -14.15 -12.02 -41.70
C LEU A 8 -15.66 -11.86 -41.89
N GLU A 9 -16.07 -11.19 -42.96
CA GLU A 9 -17.47 -10.96 -43.29
C GLU A 9 -17.86 -11.69 -44.57
N ASP A 10 -19.14 -12.01 -44.72
CA ASP A 10 -19.70 -12.44 -46.00
C ASP A 10 -19.89 -11.25 -46.96
N GLY A 11 -20.29 -11.52 -48.20
CA GLY A 11 -20.55 -10.48 -49.20
C GLY A 11 -21.70 -9.52 -48.86
N GLY A 12 -22.47 -9.80 -47.80
CA GLY A 12 -23.52 -8.93 -47.26
C GLY A 12 -23.11 -8.18 -45.99
N GLY A 13 -21.83 -8.25 -45.58
CA GLY A 13 -21.32 -7.58 -44.37
C GLY A 13 -21.68 -8.29 -43.07
N ARG A 14 -22.11 -9.56 -43.11
CA ARG A 14 -22.37 -10.33 -41.88
C ARG A 14 -21.06 -10.92 -41.37
N PRO A 15 -20.72 -10.76 -40.08
CA PRO A 15 -19.51 -11.34 -39.51
C PRO A 15 -19.62 -12.87 -39.47
N LEU A 16 -18.74 -13.55 -40.21
CA LEU A 16 -18.59 -15.00 -40.24
C LEU A 16 -17.59 -15.49 -39.18
N TRP A 17 -16.57 -14.68 -38.87
CA TRP A 17 -15.54 -15.01 -37.90
C TRP A 17 -14.86 -13.75 -37.37
N ARG A 18 -14.25 -13.81 -36.17
CA ARG A 18 -13.45 -12.72 -35.60
C ARG A 18 -12.23 -13.23 -34.82
N SER A 19 -11.18 -12.41 -34.75
CA SER A 19 -9.90 -12.71 -34.08
C SER A 19 -9.93 -12.75 -32.54
N GLY A 20 -11.09 -12.76 -31.88
CA GLY A 20 -11.18 -12.98 -30.43
C GLY A 20 -11.65 -11.76 -29.62
N GLY A 21 -10.88 -11.34 -28.60
CA GLY A 21 -11.20 -10.27 -27.63
C GLY A 21 -10.61 -8.89 -27.99
N VAL A 22 -11.27 -7.78 -27.57
CA VAL A 22 -11.00 -6.42 -28.05
C VAL A 22 -9.55 -6.05 -27.73
N ASP A 23 -8.79 -5.60 -28.73
CA ASP A 23 -7.54 -4.89 -28.46
C ASP A 23 -7.44 -3.62 -29.32
N ARG A 24 -7.90 -2.50 -28.74
CA ARG A 24 -7.93 -1.17 -29.39
C ARG A 24 -6.55 -0.65 -29.82
N ARG A 25 -5.47 -1.31 -29.38
CA ARG A 25 -4.12 -0.97 -29.83
C ARG A 25 -3.74 -1.66 -31.13
N VAL A 26 -4.51 -2.60 -31.65
CA VAL A 26 -4.23 -3.18 -32.96
C VAL A 26 -4.29 -2.09 -34.04
N SER A 27 -3.20 -1.93 -34.79
CA SER A 27 -3.05 -0.94 -35.85
C SER A 27 -2.94 -1.56 -37.24
N ALA A 28 -2.46 -2.80 -37.33
CA ALA A 28 -2.30 -3.50 -38.60
C ALA A 28 -2.49 -5.02 -38.46
N ALA A 29 -2.88 -5.65 -39.57
CA ALA A 29 -2.86 -7.09 -39.77
C ALA A 29 -1.77 -7.43 -40.80
N VAL A 30 -0.92 -8.41 -40.48
CA VAL A 30 0.26 -8.78 -41.26
C VAL A 30 0.24 -10.28 -41.51
N VAL A 31 0.39 -10.69 -42.77
CA VAL A 31 0.76 -12.07 -43.11
C VAL A 31 2.27 -12.11 -43.25
N THR A 32 2.91 -12.91 -42.41
CA THR A 32 4.36 -13.05 -42.34
C THR A 32 4.86 -14.08 -43.37
N ASN A 33 6.17 -14.10 -43.65
CA ASN A 33 6.78 -14.98 -44.66
C ASN A 33 6.66 -16.47 -44.33
N ASP A 34 6.47 -16.81 -43.05
CA ASP A 34 6.23 -18.16 -42.57
C ASP A 34 4.72 -18.55 -42.59
N GLY A 35 3.87 -17.66 -43.11
CA GLY A 35 2.44 -17.90 -43.30
C GLY A 35 1.57 -17.58 -42.08
N ARG A 36 2.13 -17.04 -40.98
CA ARG A 36 1.31 -16.62 -39.83
C ARG A 36 0.56 -15.33 -40.10
N LEU A 37 -0.67 -15.26 -39.60
CA LEU A 37 -1.46 -14.04 -39.55
C LEU A 37 -1.31 -13.39 -38.17
N VAL A 38 -0.77 -12.19 -38.13
CA VAL A 38 -0.44 -11.46 -36.89
C VAL A 38 -1.17 -10.12 -36.86
N LEU A 39 -1.74 -9.76 -35.71
CA LEU A 39 -2.20 -8.40 -35.45
C LEU A 39 -1.17 -7.68 -34.58
N VAL A 40 -0.72 -6.51 -34.99
CA VAL A 40 0.33 -5.74 -34.31
C VAL A 40 -0.18 -4.37 -33.83
N ASP A 41 0.43 -3.86 -32.77
CA ASP A 41 0.24 -2.48 -32.31
C ASP A 41 1.12 -1.47 -33.09
N PRO A 42 0.96 -0.14 -32.90
CA PRO A 42 1.76 0.85 -33.60
C PRO A 42 3.27 0.76 -33.31
N ASP A 43 3.64 0.14 -32.19
CA ASP A 43 5.02 -0.09 -31.80
C ASP A 43 5.60 -1.34 -32.51
N GLY A 44 4.79 -2.06 -33.29
CA GLY A 44 5.16 -3.26 -34.02
C GLY A 44 5.06 -4.57 -33.20
N PHE A 45 4.55 -4.52 -31.97
CA PHE A 45 4.42 -5.72 -31.14
C PHE A 45 3.19 -6.53 -31.48
N GLN A 46 3.36 -7.84 -31.54
CA GLN A 46 2.29 -8.81 -31.75
C GLN A 46 1.30 -8.81 -30.57
N ARG A 47 0.02 -8.56 -30.88
CA ARG A 47 -1.12 -8.54 -29.95
C ARG A 47 -2.01 -9.78 -30.10
N TRP A 48 -2.05 -10.32 -31.31
CA TRP A 48 -2.76 -11.55 -31.64
C TRP A 48 -2.04 -12.28 -32.77
N SER A 49 -2.19 -13.60 -32.83
CA SER A 49 -1.68 -14.43 -33.92
C SER A 49 -2.57 -15.61 -34.20
N ARG A 50 -2.54 -16.06 -35.45
CA ARG A 50 -2.94 -17.38 -35.87
C ARG A 50 -1.88 -17.99 -36.75
N ASP A 51 -1.23 -19.02 -36.21
CA ASP A 51 -0.20 -19.76 -36.90
C ASP A 51 -0.81 -20.83 -37.82
N PRO A 52 -0.19 -21.11 -38.98
CA PRO A 52 -0.72 -22.04 -39.98
C PRO A 52 -0.45 -23.51 -39.59
N LEU A 53 -0.75 -23.88 -38.34
CA LEU A 53 -0.61 -25.24 -37.84
C LEU A 53 -1.92 -26.02 -37.98
N THR A 54 -1.81 -27.24 -38.44
CA THR A 54 -2.92 -28.20 -38.53
C THR A 54 -3.08 -28.97 -37.22
N ASP A 55 -4.29 -29.50 -36.97
CA ASP A 55 -4.53 -30.38 -35.83
C ASP A 55 -3.66 -31.64 -35.86
N ALA A 56 -3.31 -32.13 -37.06
CA ALA A 56 -2.41 -33.27 -37.24
C ALA A 56 -0.98 -32.94 -36.79
N GLU A 57 -0.48 -31.75 -37.09
CA GLU A 57 0.84 -31.29 -36.63
C GLU A 57 0.86 -31.13 -35.12
N LEU A 58 -0.16 -30.52 -34.53
CA LEU A 58 -0.27 -30.39 -33.06
C LEU A 58 -0.38 -31.76 -32.37
N ALA A 59 -1.13 -32.69 -32.95
CA ALA A 59 -1.27 -34.05 -32.43
C ALA A 59 0.02 -34.87 -32.53
N SER A 60 0.95 -34.50 -33.41
CA SER A 60 2.25 -35.17 -33.54
C SER A 60 3.23 -34.87 -32.40
N TYR A 61 2.96 -33.84 -31.59
CA TYR A 61 3.85 -33.44 -30.52
C TYR A 61 3.83 -34.44 -29.36
N GLN A 62 5.02 -34.77 -28.87
CA GLN A 62 5.20 -35.73 -27.80
C GLN A 62 4.86 -35.11 -26.45
N ALA A 63 4.28 -35.88 -25.53
CA ALA A 63 4.10 -35.42 -24.16
C ALA A 63 5.47 -35.21 -23.51
N ALA A 64 5.68 -34.03 -22.94
CA ALA A 64 6.87 -33.72 -22.17
C ALA A 64 6.93 -34.57 -20.89
N SER A 65 8.14 -34.83 -20.40
CA SER A 65 8.37 -35.59 -19.17
C SER A 65 9.65 -35.11 -18.47
N GLY A 66 9.77 -35.39 -17.18
CA GLY A 66 10.88 -34.91 -16.36
C GLY A 66 10.75 -33.43 -16.01
N ASP A 67 11.85 -32.70 -16.06
CA ASP A 67 11.97 -31.31 -15.62
C ASP A 67 11.77 -30.29 -16.75
N ARG A 68 11.55 -30.74 -17.99
CA ARG A 68 11.60 -29.85 -19.17
C ARG A 68 10.58 -30.16 -20.25
N LEU A 69 10.16 -29.10 -20.93
CA LEU A 69 9.43 -29.10 -22.21
C LEU A 69 10.40 -28.64 -23.30
N THR A 70 10.76 -29.53 -24.23
CA THR A 70 11.66 -29.22 -25.35
C THR A 70 10.90 -29.08 -26.67
N ARG A 71 11.59 -28.64 -27.72
CA ARG A 71 10.99 -28.53 -29.07
C ARG A 71 10.33 -29.82 -29.53
N GLY A 72 9.16 -29.69 -30.18
CA GLY A 72 8.33 -30.80 -30.64
C GLY A 72 7.51 -31.47 -29.53
N GLN A 73 7.44 -30.87 -28.35
CA GLN A 73 6.69 -31.42 -27.22
C GLN A 73 5.50 -30.56 -26.80
N ARG A 74 4.60 -31.19 -26.06
CA ARG A 74 3.42 -30.60 -25.42
C ARG A 74 3.42 -30.91 -23.91
N LEU A 75 2.99 -29.93 -23.12
CA LEU A 75 2.74 -30.09 -21.69
C LEU A 75 1.38 -30.78 -21.49
N GLY A 76 1.34 -32.09 -21.74
CA GLY A 76 0.13 -32.91 -21.55
C GLY A 76 -0.05 -33.45 -20.13
N GLY A 77 0.93 -33.25 -19.26
CA GLY A 77 0.91 -33.65 -17.85
C GLY A 77 1.70 -32.66 -17.00
N THR A 78 2.43 -33.14 -16.01
CA THR A 78 3.21 -32.30 -15.09
C THR A 78 4.70 -32.44 -15.37
N LEU A 79 5.42 -31.31 -15.44
CA LEU A 79 6.88 -31.31 -15.33
C LEU A 79 7.26 -31.25 -13.86
N THR A 80 8.23 -32.04 -13.45
CA THR A 80 8.67 -32.12 -12.05
C THR A 80 10.14 -31.71 -11.96
N SER A 81 10.47 -30.81 -11.03
CA SER A 81 11.86 -30.43 -10.78
C SER A 81 12.73 -31.65 -10.45
N PRO A 82 14.03 -31.64 -10.74
CA PRO A 82 14.93 -32.77 -10.43
C PRO A 82 14.88 -33.24 -8.97
N ASN A 83 14.71 -32.33 -8.02
CA ASN A 83 14.58 -32.61 -6.59
C ASN A 83 13.17 -33.06 -6.16
N GLY A 84 12.22 -33.13 -7.09
CA GLY A 84 10.86 -33.60 -6.84
C GLY A 84 10.00 -32.66 -5.99
N ARG A 85 10.41 -31.40 -5.79
CA ARG A 85 9.72 -30.45 -4.92
C ARG A 85 8.74 -29.54 -5.64
N TYR A 86 8.88 -29.36 -6.94
CA TYR A 86 8.08 -28.43 -7.73
C TYR A 86 7.47 -29.12 -8.94
N GLN A 87 6.24 -28.74 -9.25
CA GLN A 87 5.44 -29.35 -10.29
C GLN A 87 4.78 -28.27 -11.15
N LEU A 88 5.12 -28.24 -12.44
CA LEU A 88 4.52 -27.33 -13.40
C LEU A 88 3.45 -28.06 -14.19
N SER A 89 2.23 -27.53 -14.17
CA SER A 89 1.10 -28.06 -14.92
C SER A 89 0.32 -26.94 -15.60
N ARG A 90 -0.66 -27.31 -16.43
CA ARG A 90 -1.56 -26.36 -17.08
C ARG A 90 -3.00 -26.69 -16.72
N THR A 91 -3.74 -25.69 -16.27
CA THR A 91 -5.15 -25.83 -15.89
C THR A 91 -6.05 -25.77 -17.12
N PRO A 92 -7.27 -26.35 -17.06
CA PRO A 92 -8.26 -26.22 -18.13
C PRO A 92 -8.61 -24.76 -18.45
N ALA A 93 -8.47 -23.84 -17.50
CA ALA A 93 -8.70 -22.41 -17.70
C ALA A 93 -7.58 -21.70 -18.49
N GLY A 94 -6.54 -22.41 -18.91
CA GLY A 94 -5.42 -21.85 -19.69
C GLY A 94 -4.35 -21.17 -18.84
N GLU A 95 -4.29 -21.49 -17.56
CA GLU A 95 -3.25 -21.02 -16.65
C GLU A 95 -2.15 -22.07 -16.51
N THR A 96 -0.90 -21.66 -16.62
CA THR A 96 0.26 -22.50 -16.32
C THR A 96 0.65 -22.23 -14.88
N VAL A 97 0.71 -23.27 -14.05
CA VAL A 97 0.86 -23.15 -12.59
C VAL A 97 2.04 -23.98 -12.15
N LEU A 98 2.94 -23.37 -11.37
CA LEU A 98 3.99 -24.05 -10.63
C LEU A 98 3.54 -24.19 -9.18
N GLU A 99 3.50 -25.43 -8.70
CA GLU A 99 3.09 -25.77 -7.35
C GLU A 99 4.23 -26.48 -6.61
N ARG A 100 4.27 -26.35 -5.29
CA ARG A 100 5.09 -27.25 -4.46
C ARG A 100 4.41 -28.62 -4.43
N SER A 101 5.20 -29.70 -4.43
CA SER A 101 4.67 -31.07 -4.35
C SER A 101 3.95 -31.38 -3.03
N ARG A 102 4.10 -30.53 -2.01
CA ARG A 102 3.33 -30.60 -0.74
C ARG A 102 2.08 -29.71 -0.73
N GLY A 103 1.74 -29.10 -1.88
CA GLY A 103 0.66 -28.14 -2.04
C GLY A 103 1.13 -26.69 -1.96
N GLY A 104 0.35 -25.80 -2.59
CA GLY A 104 0.61 -24.37 -2.66
C GLY A 104 1.19 -23.94 -4.00
N THR A 105 0.50 -22.98 -4.64
CA THR A 105 0.96 -22.32 -5.87
C THR A 105 2.08 -21.34 -5.55
N VAL A 106 3.22 -21.46 -6.23
CA VAL A 106 4.36 -20.56 -6.07
C VAL A 106 4.49 -19.59 -7.24
N TRP A 107 3.93 -19.96 -8.39
CA TRP A 107 3.90 -19.10 -9.56
C TRP A 107 2.77 -19.52 -10.49
N SER A 108 2.14 -18.55 -11.16
CA SER A 108 1.22 -18.85 -12.24
C SER A 108 1.21 -17.78 -13.33
N ARG A 109 0.90 -18.21 -14.55
CA ARG A 109 0.68 -17.32 -15.70
C ARG A 109 -0.49 -17.80 -16.51
N ARG A 110 -1.46 -16.91 -16.72
CA ARG A 110 -2.48 -17.08 -17.76
C ARG A 110 -1.90 -16.65 -19.10
N ALA A 111 -1.64 -17.63 -19.96
CA ALA A 111 -1.11 -17.38 -21.30
C ALA A 111 -1.76 -18.34 -22.30
N GLY A 112 -2.29 -17.78 -23.39
CA GLY A 112 -2.88 -18.55 -24.48
C GLY A 112 -4.36 -18.89 -24.33
N VAL A 113 -4.78 -19.95 -25.02
CA VAL A 113 -6.20 -20.34 -25.15
C VAL A 113 -6.59 -21.35 -24.05
N PRO A 114 -7.71 -21.15 -23.34
CA PRO A 114 -8.25 -22.15 -22.42
C PRO A 114 -8.50 -23.51 -23.09
N GLY A 115 -8.27 -24.60 -22.36
CA GLY A 115 -8.41 -25.97 -22.86
C GLY A 115 -7.33 -26.42 -23.87
N SER A 116 -6.47 -25.52 -24.35
CA SER A 116 -5.31 -25.88 -25.19
C SER A 116 -4.08 -26.14 -24.33
N GLU A 117 -3.32 -27.17 -24.67
CA GLU A 117 -2.03 -27.47 -24.03
C GLU A 117 -0.95 -26.45 -24.42
N LEU A 118 0.06 -26.29 -23.56
CA LEU A 118 1.26 -25.51 -23.87
C LEU A 118 2.18 -26.37 -24.74
N THR A 119 2.60 -25.85 -25.88
CA THR A 119 3.50 -26.55 -26.80
C THR A 119 4.73 -25.74 -27.10
N LEU A 120 5.87 -26.40 -27.25
CA LEU A 120 7.08 -25.79 -27.78
C LEU A 120 7.31 -26.34 -29.18
N GLY A 121 7.08 -25.50 -30.19
CA GLY A 121 7.17 -25.92 -31.58
C GLY A 121 8.59 -26.32 -31.99
N TYR A 122 8.72 -27.03 -33.11
CA TYR A 122 10.03 -27.36 -33.69
C TYR A 122 10.86 -26.12 -34.08
N ASP A 123 10.17 -25.02 -34.33
CA ASP A 123 10.73 -23.69 -34.61
C ASP A 123 11.13 -22.92 -33.34
N GLY A 124 10.96 -23.50 -32.16
CA GLY A 124 11.31 -22.87 -30.89
C GLY A 124 10.32 -21.81 -30.41
N VAL A 125 9.13 -21.71 -31.02
CA VAL A 125 8.10 -20.78 -30.58
C VAL A 125 7.16 -21.47 -29.59
N LEU A 126 6.96 -20.84 -28.43
CA LEU A 126 6.04 -21.29 -27.38
C LEU A 126 4.60 -20.93 -27.75
N ARG A 127 3.69 -21.91 -27.71
CA ARG A 127 2.31 -21.77 -28.21
C ARG A 127 1.27 -22.44 -27.33
N THR A 128 0.02 -22.08 -27.59
CA THR A 128 -1.15 -22.87 -27.19
C THR A 128 -2.07 -22.99 -28.40
N GLY A 129 -2.23 -24.21 -28.93
CA GLY A 129 -2.86 -24.39 -30.23
C GLY A 129 -2.13 -23.57 -31.32
N THR A 130 -2.86 -22.69 -32.00
CA THR A 130 -2.32 -21.80 -33.05
C THR A 130 -1.91 -20.42 -32.55
N ASP A 131 -1.96 -20.16 -31.24
CA ASP A 131 -1.59 -18.87 -30.64
C ASP A 131 -0.09 -18.83 -30.27
N SER A 132 0.70 -18.02 -30.96
CA SER A 132 2.12 -17.74 -30.66
C SER A 132 2.36 -16.51 -29.79
N THR A 133 1.31 -15.78 -29.36
CA THR A 133 1.45 -14.68 -28.39
C THR A 133 1.84 -15.15 -26.98
N VAL A 134 1.88 -16.45 -26.76
CA VAL A 134 2.08 -17.08 -25.45
C VAL A 134 3.41 -16.66 -24.84
N LEU A 135 4.49 -16.55 -25.61
CA LEU A 135 5.81 -16.15 -25.07
C LEU A 135 5.75 -14.77 -24.38
N ALA A 136 5.13 -13.78 -25.03
CA ALA A 136 5.00 -12.44 -24.46
C ALA A 136 4.15 -12.44 -23.18
N LYS A 137 3.03 -13.18 -23.17
CA LYS A 137 2.15 -13.32 -22.00
C LYS A 137 2.82 -14.08 -20.86
N PHE A 138 3.60 -15.10 -21.17
CA PHE A 138 4.31 -15.94 -20.21
C PHE A 138 5.39 -15.14 -19.49
N THR A 139 6.20 -14.42 -20.25
CA THR A 139 7.30 -13.59 -19.72
C THR A 139 6.80 -12.28 -19.10
N GLY A 140 5.62 -11.80 -19.50
CA GLY A 140 5.13 -10.45 -19.18
C GLY A 140 5.91 -9.35 -19.89
N ARG A 141 6.75 -9.71 -20.87
CA ARG A 141 7.61 -8.78 -21.61
C ARG A 141 7.07 -8.58 -23.02
N ARG A 142 7.33 -7.40 -23.58
CA ARG A 142 7.10 -7.13 -25.00
C ARG A 142 8.22 -7.77 -25.82
N VAL A 143 8.02 -9.02 -26.21
CA VAL A 143 8.96 -9.80 -27.02
C VAL A 143 8.27 -10.25 -28.29
N ASP A 144 8.98 -10.17 -29.42
CA ASP A 144 8.55 -10.81 -30.67
C ASP A 144 8.78 -12.33 -30.53
N PRO A 145 7.74 -13.17 -30.57
CA PRO A 145 7.88 -14.62 -30.46
C PRO A 145 8.83 -15.23 -31.51
N ALA A 146 9.01 -14.59 -32.66
CA ALA A 146 9.91 -15.08 -33.71
C ALA A 146 11.37 -14.62 -33.55
N ALA A 147 11.63 -13.59 -32.73
CA ALA A 147 12.98 -13.13 -32.44
C ALA A 147 13.70 -13.97 -31.38
N TYR A 148 12.95 -14.78 -30.61
CA TYR A 148 13.48 -15.58 -29.51
C TYR A 148 13.14 -17.04 -29.71
N ALA A 149 14.08 -17.80 -30.27
CA ALA A 149 13.95 -19.24 -30.40
C ALA A 149 14.27 -19.90 -29.05
N VAL A 150 13.23 -20.40 -28.38
CA VAL A 150 13.35 -21.15 -27.13
C VAL A 150 13.71 -22.60 -27.46
N SER A 151 14.71 -23.15 -26.78
CA SER A 151 15.13 -24.54 -26.89
C SER A 151 14.40 -25.42 -25.86
N ALA A 152 14.15 -24.87 -24.67
CA ALA A 152 13.43 -25.53 -23.59
C ALA A 152 12.76 -24.56 -22.62
N LEU A 153 11.66 -25.02 -22.03
CA LEU A 153 11.15 -24.54 -20.74
C LEU A 153 11.58 -25.56 -19.68
N VAL A 154 12.17 -25.10 -18.59
CA VAL A 154 12.74 -25.93 -17.52
C VAL A 154 12.16 -25.54 -16.16
N VAL A 155 11.86 -26.53 -15.33
CA VAL A 155 11.49 -26.37 -13.92
C VAL A 155 12.73 -26.61 -13.06
N GLY A 156 13.23 -25.54 -12.44
CA GLY A 156 14.44 -25.59 -11.60
C GLY A 156 14.18 -26.17 -10.20
N ASP A 157 15.27 -26.62 -9.57
CA ASP A 157 15.25 -27.10 -8.17
C ASP A 157 15.00 -25.98 -7.15
N ASP A 158 15.22 -24.74 -7.55
CA ASP A 158 14.96 -23.52 -6.81
C ASP A 158 13.48 -23.10 -6.85
N GLY A 159 12.66 -23.75 -7.67
CA GLY A 159 11.26 -23.37 -7.86
C GLY A 159 11.07 -22.26 -8.88
N ASP A 160 12.03 -22.05 -9.78
CA ASP A 160 11.85 -21.18 -10.93
C ASP A 160 11.40 -21.95 -12.19
N VAL A 161 10.63 -21.26 -13.04
CA VAL A 161 10.38 -21.65 -14.42
C VAL A 161 11.31 -20.84 -15.32
N VAL A 162 12.15 -21.53 -16.08
CA VAL A 162 13.19 -20.92 -16.90
C VAL A 162 12.95 -21.22 -18.38
N LEU A 163 12.97 -20.20 -19.23
CA LEU A 163 13.02 -20.37 -20.68
C LEU A 163 14.47 -20.21 -21.13
N VAL A 164 14.96 -21.20 -21.87
CA VAL A 164 16.35 -21.28 -22.32
C VAL A 164 16.38 -21.20 -23.84
N SER A 165 17.33 -20.47 -24.42
CA SER A 165 17.58 -20.38 -25.86
C SER A 165 18.49 -21.52 -26.36
N ASP A 166 18.75 -21.55 -27.66
CA ASP A 166 19.61 -22.58 -28.29
C ASP A 166 21.07 -22.52 -27.85
N ASP A 167 21.59 -21.34 -27.50
CA ASP A 167 22.94 -21.15 -26.98
C ASP A 167 23.05 -21.44 -25.47
N GLY A 168 21.94 -21.83 -24.84
CA GLY A 168 21.87 -22.11 -23.40
C GLY A 168 21.69 -20.87 -22.53
N SER A 169 21.56 -19.67 -23.11
CA SER A 169 21.28 -18.47 -22.33
C SER A 169 19.84 -18.41 -21.83
N GLU A 170 19.64 -17.70 -20.71
CA GLU A 170 18.32 -17.52 -20.09
C GLU A 170 17.54 -16.42 -20.82
N VAL A 171 16.42 -16.79 -21.43
CA VAL A 171 15.46 -15.85 -22.04
C VAL A 171 14.53 -15.26 -20.97
N TYR A 172 14.17 -16.08 -20.00
CA TYR A 172 13.27 -15.73 -18.92
C TYR A 172 13.47 -16.63 -17.71
N ARG A 173 13.24 -16.06 -16.52
CA ARG A 173 13.09 -16.75 -15.24
C ARG A 173 11.93 -16.15 -14.49
N SER A 174 11.15 -16.98 -13.81
CA SER A 174 9.98 -16.53 -13.06
C SER A 174 10.31 -15.61 -11.88
N GLY A 175 11.48 -15.78 -11.27
CA GLY A 175 11.92 -15.00 -10.10
C GLY A 175 11.24 -15.44 -8.80
N THR A 176 10.58 -16.58 -8.84
CA THR A 176 9.82 -17.18 -7.74
C THR A 176 10.73 -17.49 -6.57
N ALA A 177 11.91 -18.07 -6.83
CA ALA A 177 12.88 -18.40 -5.79
C ALA A 177 13.38 -17.16 -5.03
N ALA A 178 13.61 -16.06 -5.77
CA ALA A 178 14.08 -14.80 -5.20
C ALA A 178 12.99 -14.12 -4.35
N GLU A 179 11.74 -14.14 -4.82
CA GLU A 179 10.62 -13.56 -4.08
C GLU A 179 10.28 -14.38 -2.82
N GLU A 180 10.31 -15.71 -2.89
CA GLU A 180 10.16 -16.56 -1.69
C GLU A 180 11.24 -16.24 -0.65
N ALA A 181 12.50 -16.10 -1.07
CA ALA A 181 13.59 -15.76 -0.15
C ALA A 181 13.42 -14.37 0.49
N ARG A 182 12.91 -13.39 -0.28
CA ARG A 182 12.60 -12.04 0.22
C ARG A 182 11.48 -12.07 1.25
N LEU A 183 10.40 -12.80 0.97
CA LEU A 183 9.27 -12.95 1.90
C LEU A 183 9.71 -13.64 3.20
N ASP A 184 10.49 -14.72 3.12
CA ASP A 184 11.07 -15.37 4.30
C ASP A 184 11.97 -14.42 5.11
N GLN A 185 12.69 -13.52 4.45
CA GLN A 185 13.49 -12.49 5.13
C GLN A 185 12.60 -11.50 5.88
N LEU A 186 11.54 -11.00 5.23
CA LEU A 186 10.57 -10.08 5.84
C LEU A 186 9.86 -10.73 7.04
N GLU A 187 9.43 -11.99 6.93
CA GLU A 187 8.81 -12.71 8.04
C GLU A 187 9.78 -12.86 9.23
N ARG A 188 11.05 -13.17 8.97
CA ARG A 188 12.08 -13.27 10.03
C ARG A 188 12.32 -11.93 10.71
N GLU A 189 12.34 -10.84 9.94
CA GLU A 189 12.48 -9.49 10.46
C GLU A 189 11.27 -9.09 11.30
N TYR A 190 10.06 -9.32 10.80
CA TYR A 190 8.81 -9.06 11.51
C TYR A 190 8.73 -9.85 12.82
N ALA A 191 9.02 -11.15 12.77
CA ALA A 191 9.06 -11.99 13.97
C ALA A 191 10.17 -11.57 14.95
N ARG A 192 11.27 -10.97 14.47
CA ARG A 192 12.29 -10.38 15.33
C ARG A 192 11.74 -9.13 16.02
N ARG A 193 11.14 -8.18 15.28
CA ARG A 193 10.53 -6.96 15.83
C ARG A 193 9.45 -7.28 16.86
N GLU A 194 8.57 -8.24 16.58
CA GLU A 194 7.55 -8.69 17.55
C GLU A 194 8.16 -9.30 18.82
N ARG A 195 9.25 -10.07 18.70
CA ARG A 195 9.95 -10.62 19.88
C ARG A 195 10.61 -9.53 20.70
N GLU A 196 11.25 -8.57 20.03
CA GLU A 196 11.88 -7.41 20.68
C GLU A 196 10.83 -6.58 21.42
N ASP A 197 9.69 -6.29 20.78
CA ASP A 197 8.61 -5.54 21.40
C ASP A 197 7.96 -6.29 22.57
N ARG A 198 7.69 -7.60 22.41
CA ARG A 198 7.16 -8.44 23.51
C ARG A 198 8.12 -8.56 24.69
N ALA A 199 9.42 -8.42 24.46
CA ALA A 199 10.44 -8.45 25.51
C ALA A 199 10.55 -7.13 26.28
N LYS A 200 10.00 -6.02 25.75
CA LYS A 200 9.94 -4.75 26.47
C LYS A 200 9.04 -4.89 27.72
N PRO A 201 9.40 -4.25 28.84
CA PRO A 201 8.55 -4.23 30.02
C PRO A 201 7.24 -3.46 29.75
N SER A 202 6.18 -3.79 30.48
CA SER A 202 4.97 -2.94 30.53
C SER A 202 5.27 -1.66 31.28
N ARG A 203 4.65 -0.55 30.86
CA ARG A 203 4.79 0.73 31.56
C ARG A 203 4.19 0.63 32.98
N PRO A 204 4.92 1.02 34.05
CA PRO A 204 4.38 0.95 35.41
C PRO A 204 3.16 1.86 35.59
N ARG A 205 2.09 1.36 36.22
CA ARG A 205 0.90 2.17 36.55
C ARG A 205 1.29 3.43 37.35
N GLY A 206 0.69 4.57 36.98
CA GLY A 206 0.95 5.86 37.62
C GLY A 206 2.27 6.55 37.22
N SER A 207 3.05 5.95 36.30
CA SER A 207 4.25 6.60 35.75
C SER A 207 3.99 7.62 34.65
N GLY A 208 2.71 7.84 34.29
CA GLY A 208 2.30 8.78 33.27
C GLY A 208 1.15 9.67 33.71
N LEU A 209 0.78 10.60 32.84
CA LEU A 209 -0.40 11.45 33.04
C LEU A 209 -1.69 10.62 32.89
N PRO A 210 -2.72 10.90 33.71
CA PRO A 210 -3.99 10.19 33.64
C PRO A 210 -4.73 10.51 32.33
N ALA A 211 -5.38 9.50 31.76
CA ALA A 211 -6.22 9.60 30.56
C ALA A 211 -7.68 9.97 30.85
N ASP A 212 -8.08 10.12 32.11
CA ASP A 212 -9.48 10.31 32.54
C ASP A 212 -10.20 11.48 31.84
N TRP A 213 -9.51 12.60 31.63
CA TRP A 213 -10.07 13.73 30.87
C TRP A 213 -10.14 13.46 29.37
N PHE A 214 -9.22 12.67 28.83
CA PHE A 214 -9.17 12.33 27.40
C PHE A 214 -10.28 11.33 27.06
N ASP A 215 -10.46 10.32 27.93
CA ASP A 215 -11.56 9.36 27.86
C ASP A 215 -12.93 10.04 28.02
N LEU A 216 -13.03 11.06 28.89
CA LEU A 216 -14.25 11.85 29.05
C LEU A 216 -14.67 12.54 27.75
N LEU A 217 -13.69 12.96 26.94
CA LEU A 217 -13.94 13.61 25.67
C LEU A 217 -14.23 12.59 24.55
N ASP A 218 -13.93 11.31 24.69
CA ASP A 218 -14.22 10.32 23.62
C ASP A 218 -13.58 10.71 22.26
N ILE A 219 -12.30 11.11 22.30
CA ILE A 219 -11.53 11.62 21.15
C ILE A 219 -10.38 10.69 20.74
N ASP A 220 -10.55 9.38 20.89
CA ASP A 220 -9.48 8.38 20.71
C ASP A 220 -9.19 8.02 19.23
N GLU A 221 -10.16 8.18 18.33
CA GLU A 221 -10.01 7.79 16.92
C GLU A 221 -9.39 8.87 16.03
N ASN A 222 -9.73 10.15 16.24
CA ASN A 222 -9.23 11.25 15.43
C ASN A 222 -9.35 12.60 16.15
N TYR A 223 -8.23 13.30 16.32
CA TYR A 223 -8.16 14.54 17.06
C TYR A 223 -6.98 15.40 16.65
N ALA A 224 -7.11 16.71 16.90
CA ALA A 224 -5.95 17.57 17.10
C ALA A 224 -6.10 18.36 18.40
N ILE A 225 -5.05 18.36 19.21
CA ILE A 225 -4.97 19.09 20.46
C ILE A 225 -3.84 20.09 20.34
N THR A 226 -4.17 21.37 20.48
CA THR A 226 -3.21 22.48 20.45
C THR A 226 -3.18 23.19 21.80
N LEU A 227 -2.03 23.18 22.47
CA LEU A 227 -1.77 23.97 23.67
C LEU A 227 -1.10 25.28 23.27
N VAL A 228 -1.68 26.44 23.65
CA VAL A 228 -1.10 27.77 23.41
C VAL A 228 -0.91 28.52 24.73
N GLN A 229 0.30 29.00 25.00
CA GLN A 229 0.63 29.66 26.27
C GLN A 229 0.22 31.13 26.27
N GLY A 230 -0.31 31.61 27.40
CA GLY A 230 -0.43 33.05 27.70
C GLY A 230 -1.39 33.84 26.81
N VAL A 231 -2.27 33.16 26.07
CA VAL A 231 -3.30 33.78 25.24
C VAL A 231 -4.69 33.51 25.82
N SER A 232 -5.68 34.30 25.43
CA SER A 232 -7.08 34.00 25.76
C SER A 232 -7.64 32.91 24.84
N ALA A 233 -8.65 32.17 25.30
CA ALA A 233 -9.35 31.17 24.48
C ALA A 233 -9.87 31.75 23.16
N ARG A 234 -10.38 32.99 23.18
CA ARG A 234 -10.84 33.69 21.98
C ARG A 234 -9.70 33.95 20.99
N GLU A 235 -8.55 34.40 21.48
CA GLU A 235 -7.36 34.63 20.65
C GLU A 235 -6.84 33.32 20.06
N ALA A 236 -6.81 32.22 20.83
CA ALA A 236 -6.40 30.92 20.33
C ALA A 236 -7.31 30.43 19.18
N LEU A 237 -8.64 30.57 19.32
CA LEU A 237 -9.60 30.23 18.25
C LEU A 237 -9.41 31.10 16.99
N LEU A 238 -9.13 32.39 17.16
CA LEU A 238 -8.86 33.28 16.01
C LEU A 238 -7.56 32.89 15.28
N ARG A 239 -6.51 32.48 16.00
CA ARG A 239 -5.27 31.97 15.40
C ARG A 239 -5.47 30.66 14.65
N LEU A 240 -6.32 29.78 15.20
CA LEU A 240 -6.74 28.55 14.54
C LEU A 240 -7.50 28.84 13.23
N GLY A 241 -8.09 30.04 13.11
CA GLY A 241 -8.79 30.50 11.91
C GLY A 241 -10.31 30.49 12.03
N VAL A 242 -10.83 30.28 13.24
CA VAL A 242 -12.27 30.33 13.50
C VAL A 242 -12.80 31.74 13.28
N ASP A 243 -13.92 31.86 12.57
CA ASP A 243 -14.58 33.16 12.37
C ASP A 243 -15.04 33.76 13.71
N ALA A 244 -14.74 35.04 13.93
CA ALA A 244 -15.00 35.71 15.20
C ALA A 244 -16.48 35.77 15.60
N GLY A 245 -17.39 35.69 14.62
CA GLY A 245 -18.84 35.65 14.82
C GLY A 245 -19.40 34.26 15.10
N ARG A 246 -18.60 33.20 14.88
CA ARG A 246 -18.94 31.81 15.20
C ARG A 246 -18.48 31.37 16.61
N ILE A 247 -17.62 32.16 17.26
CA ILE A 247 -17.13 31.88 18.62
C ILE A 247 -18.25 32.15 19.63
N ALA A 248 -18.65 31.11 20.36
CA ALA A 248 -19.67 31.19 21.40
C ALA A 248 -19.32 30.32 22.62
N PRO A 249 -19.88 30.61 23.81
CA PRO A 249 -19.89 29.67 24.92
C PRO A 249 -20.67 28.40 24.53
N VAL A 250 -20.05 27.25 24.71
CA VAL A 250 -20.60 25.92 24.39
C VAL A 250 -20.14 24.92 25.45
N THR A 251 -20.92 23.88 25.70
CA THR A 251 -20.42 22.71 26.44
C THR A 251 -19.82 21.70 25.48
N TYR A 252 -18.94 20.82 25.98
CA TYR A 252 -18.42 19.71 25.18
C TYR A 252 -19.56 18.82 24.63
N ALA A 253 -20.55 18.53 25.48
CA ALA A 253 -21.70 17.71 25.10
C ALA A 253 -22.51 18.34 23.95
N ASP A 254 -22.66 19.66 23.93
CA ASP A 254 -23.36 20.34 22.83
C ASP A 254 -22.61 20.16 21.50
N LEU A 255 -21.28 20.29 21.50
CA LEU A 255 -20.46 20.07 20.32
C LEU A 255 -20.52 18.61 19.87
N ALA A 256 -20.37 17.65 20.79
CA ALA A 256 -20.39 16.22 20.50
C ALA A 256 -21.70 15.78 19.80
N MET A 257 -22.82 16.45 20.13
CA MET A 257 -24.14 16.17 19.55
C MET A 257 -24.40 16.81 18.18
N VAL A 258 -23.52 17.68 17.69
CA VAL A 258 -23.63 18.25 16.33
C VAL A 258 -23.47 17.13 15.31
N GLN A 259 -24.53 16.87 14.55
CA GLN A 259 -24.55 15.84 13.52
C GLN A 259 -24.10 16.37 12.18
N ASP A 260 -23.73 15.43 11.31
CA ASP A 260 -23.44 15.63 9.90
C ASP A 260 -24.54 16.47 9.21
N VAL A 261 -24.10 17.55 8.57
CA VAL A 261 -24.95 18.39 7.72
C VAL A 261 -24.46 18.19 6.28
N ASP A 262 -25.31 17.60 5.44
CA ASP A 262 -25.05 17.39 4.01
C ASP A 262 -23.84 16.49 3.67
N GLY A 263 -23.53 15.49 4.50
CA GLY A 263 -22.49 14.49 4.25
C GLY A 263 -21.07 14.98 4.55
N HIS A 264 -20.94 16.13 5.23
CA HIS A 264 -19.69 16.73 5.67
C HIS A 264 -19.81 17.02 7.17
N LEU A 265 -18.98 16.38 7.98
CA LEU A 265 -18.87 16.69 9.39
C LEU A 265 -18.35 18.14 9.53
N PRO A 266 -19.11 19.06 10.17
CA PRO A 266 -18.61 20.40 10.43
C PRO A 266 -17.39 20.31 11.35
N LYS A 267 -16.42 21.21 11.20
CA LYS A 267 -15.31 21.28 12.16
C LYS A 267 -15.83 21.79 13.49
N ARG A 268 -15.54 21.05 14.55
CA ARG A 268 -15.98 21.36 15.90
C ARG A 268 -14.73 21.64 16.73
N VAL A 269 -14.69 22.81 17.34
CA VAL A 269 -13.54 23.23 18.14
C VAL A 269 -14.02 23.63 19.52
N PHE A 270 -13.37 23.07 20.53
CA PHE A 270 -13.59 23.36 21.94
C PHE A 270 -12.32 23.94 22.55
N THR A 271 -12.45 24.81 23.55
CA THR A 271 -11.29 25.27 24.32
C THR A 271 -11.45 24.96 25.79
N ALA A 272 -10.34 24.75 26.48
CA ALA A 272 -10.28 24.65 27.93
C ALA A 272 -9.08 25.43 28.45
N GLN A 273 -9.25 26.20 29.52
CA GLN A 273 -8.13 26.83 30.21
C GLN A 273 -7.50 25.81 31.16
N VAL A 274 -6.20 25.57 31.02
CA VAL A 274 -5.41 24.70 31.89
C VAL A 274 -4.18 25.49 32.33
N ASP A 275 -4.22 25.99 33.58
CA ASP A 275 -3.23 26.92 34.11
C ASP A 275 -3.03 28.14 33.20
N ASP A 276 -1.80 28.47 32.80
CA ASP A 276 -1.47 29.58 31.88
C ASP A 276 -1.61 29.20 30.39
N TRP A 277 -2.17 28.03 30.08
CA TRP A 277 -2.33 27.53 28.72
C TRP A 277 -3.80 27.41 28.33
N VAL A 278 -4.09 27.72 27.07
CA VAL A 278 -5.35 27.35 26.43
C VAL A 278 -5.12 26.05 25.68
N MET A 279 -5.86 25.01 26.03
CA MET A 279 -6.00 23.82 25.22
C MET A 279 -7.13 24.03 24.22
N VAL A 280 -6.83 23.83 22.94
CA VAL A 280 -7.78 23.85 21.83
C VAL A 280 -7.91 22.42 21.34
N VAL A 281 -9.13 21.87 21.38
CA VAL A 281 -9.44 20.51 20.96
C VAL A 281 -10.28 20.60 19.69
N GLU A 282 -9.71 20.13 18.58
CA GLU A 282 -10.38 19.94 17.30
C GLU A 282 -10.90 18.50 17.23
N LEU A 283 -12.21 18.36 17.06
CA LEU A 283 -12.88 17.06 16.95
C LEU A 283 -12.96 16.62 15.48
N ASP A 284 -13.10 15.30 15.25
CA ASP A 284 -13.31 14.64 13.95
C ASP A 284 -12.26 14.93 12.86
N GLY A 285 -11.02 15.22 13.25
CA GLY A 285 -9.94 15.45 12.30
C GLY A 285 -9.85 16.84 11.74
N GLY A 286 -10.28 17.85 12.50
CA GLY A 286 -9.67 19.17 12.36
C GLY A 286 -8.17 19.08 12.58
N MET A 287 -7.39 19.55 11.61
CA MET A 287 -5.92 19.56 11.62
C MET A 287 -5.36 20.98 11.56
N ASP A 288 -6.21 21.98 11.79
CA ASP A 288 -5.85 23.38 11.58
C ASP A 288 -4.74 23.78 12.55
N GLY A 289 -4.71 23.24 13.77
CA GLY A 289 -3.64 23.45 14.73
C GLY A 289 -2.28 22.98 14.19
N ALA A 290 -2.24 21.80 13.56
CA ALA A 290 -1.02 21.26 12.97
C ALA A 290 -0.56 22.09 11.78
N VAL A 291 -1.49 22.48 10.90
CA VAL A 291 -1.24 23.32 9.73
C VAL A 291 -0.81 24.74 10.13
N ARG A 292 -1.34 25.27 11.24
CA ARG A 292 -1.18 26.66 11.68
C ARG A 292 -0.34 26.81 12.94
N ILE A 293 0.51 25.83 13.26
CA ILE A 293 1.30 25.84 14.50
C ILE A 293 2.18 27.10 14.63
N ALA A 294 2.64 27.65 13.51
CA ALA A 294 3.37 28.91 13.46
C ALA A 294 2.47 30.09 13.87
N GLU A 295 1.28 30.21 13.32
CA GLU A 295 0.30 31.23 13.72
C GLU A 295 -0.12 31.09 15.18
N MET A 296 -0.37 29.86 15.63
CA MET A 296 -0.76 29.55 17.00
C MET A 296 0.30 30.03 18.00
N SER A 297 1.59 29.81 17.69
CA SER A 297 2.72 30.18 18.56
C SER A 297 3.17 31.64 18.47
N ARG A 298 2.58 32.49 17.62
CA ARG A 298 3.06 33.88 17.41
C ARG A 298 3.10 34.70 18.72
N GLY A 299 4.25 35.27 19.06
CA GLY A 299 4.48 36.02 20.30
C GLY A 299 4.44 35.18 21.58
N THR A 300 4.46 33.85 21.47
CA THR A 300 4.36 32.91 22.59
C THR A 300 4.95 31.54 22.17
N GLN A 301 4.45 30.44 22.70
CA GLN A 301 4.71 29.09 22.21
C GLN A 301 3.41 28.29 22.08
N ALA A 302 3.44 27.32 21.17
CA ALA A 302 2.36 26.37 20.98
C ALA A 302 2.91 24.95 20.77
N VAL A 303 2.21 23.96 21.30
CA VAL A 303 2.48 22.54 21.10
C VAL A 303 1.22 21.90 20.53
N VAL A 304 1.38 21.13 19.47
CA VAL A 304 0.26 20.47 18.78
C VAL A 304 0.55 18.99 18.72
N CYS A 305 -0.43 18.17 19.06
CA CYS A 305 -0.43 16.75 18.77
C CYS A 305 -1.73 16.36 18.09
N ALA A 306 -1.66 15.46 17.12
CA ALA A 306 -2.83 15.08 16.36
C ALA A 306 -2.71 13.65 15.80
N LEU A 307 -3.85 13.02 15.54
CA LEU A 307 -4.00 11.68 15.00
C LEU A 307 -5.06 11.73 13.89
N ASN A 308 -4.76 11.26 12.69
CA ASN A 308 -5.71 11.27 11.57
C ASN A 308 -6.43 9.92 11.40
N TYR A 309 -7.40 9.86 10.47
CA TYR A 309 -8.16 8.64 10.15
C TYR A 309 -7.30 7.48 9.62
N ASP A 310 -6.13 7.78 9.07
CA ASP A 310 -5.16 6.78 8.58
C ASP A 310 -4.24 6.26 9.70
N GLY A 311 -4.40 6.77 10.93
CA GLY A 311 -3.60 6.42 12.10
C GLY A 311 -2.22 7.11 12.14
N GLU A 312 -1.97 8.04 11.22
CA GLU A 312 -0.76 8.84 11.20
C GLU A 312 -0.79 9.84 12.36
N LYS A 313 0.38 10.13 12.91
CA LYS A 313 0.54 10.99 14.09
C LYS A 313 1.32 12.23 13.73
N PHE A 314 0.92 13.35 14.30
CA PHE A 314 1.68 14.59 14.27
C PHE A 314 2.02 15.03 15.68
N LEU A 315 3.23 15.55 15.83
CA LEU A 315 3.65 16.24 17.04
C LEU A 315 4.54 17.42 16.64
N GLY A 316 4.15 18.61 17.05
CA GLY A 316 4.88 19.83 16.74
C GLY A 316 5.03 20.72 17.96
N TRP A 317 6.18 21.37 18.07
CA TRP A 317 6.43 22.44 19.03
C TRP A 317 7.00 23.65 18.29
N SER A 318 6.35 24.81 18.44
CA SER A 318 6.75 26.07 17.83
C SER A 318 6.83 27.18 18.88
N VAL A 319 7.81 28.06 18.71
CA VAL A 319 8.05 29.23 19.56
C VAL A 319 8.12 30.46 18.67
N ASP A 320 7.28 31.45 18.96
CA ASP A 320 7.17 32.71 18.22
C ASP A 320 7.07 32.53 16.69
N GLY A 321 6.19 31.62 16.27
CA GLY A 321 5.99 31.31 14.84
C GLY A 321 7.11 30.51 14.18
N THR A 322 8.14 30.11 14.93
CA THR A 322 9.24 29.30 14.41
C THR A 322 9.15 27.87 14.95
N PRO A 323 8.97 26.86 14.08
CA PRO A 323 8.97 25.47 14.51
C PRO A 323 10.31 25.07 15.13
N SER A 324 10.25 24.62 16.39
CA SER A 324 11.40 24.10 17.12
C SER A 324 11.64 22.63 16.78
N ALA A 325 10.59 21.81 16.78
CA ALA A 325 10.64 20.40 16.40
C ALA A 325 9.29 19.98 15.79
N LEU A 326 9.34 19.28 14.64
CA LEU A 326 8.15 18.80 13.92
C LEU A 326 8.31 17.34 13.49
N TYR A 327 7.36 16.50 13.91
CA TYR A 327 7.14 15.15 13.41
C TYR A 327 5.91 15.21 12.49
N GLU A 328 6.13 15.05 11.19
CA GLU A 328 5.12 15.27 10.14
C GLU A 328 4.37 13.97 9.77
N TRP A 329 3.14 14.15 9.28
CA TRP A 329 2.14 13.10 8.95
C TRP A 329 2.65 11.97 8.05
N GLU A 330 3.55 12.28 7.11
CA GLU A 330 3.99 11.35 6.07
C GLU A 330 5.48 11.02 6.16
N SER A 331 6.13 11.42 7.26
CA SER A 331 7.51 11.02 7.43
C SER A 331 7.53 9.50 7.61
N GLU A 332 8.29 8.77 6.78
CA GLU A 332 8.74 7.40 7.08
C GLU A 332 9.60 7.33 8.38
N SER A 333 9.55 8.39 9.19
CA SER A 333 10.29 8.59 10.40
C SER A 333 9.59 7.84 11.50
N GLU A 334 10.07 6.62 11.73
CA GLU A 334 9.89 5.88 12.97
C GLU A 334 10.38 6.71 14.20
N ALA A 335 10.94 7.92 14.03
CA ALA A 335 11.50 8.77 15.07
C ALA A 335 10.52 9.05 16.21
N LEU A 336 9.25 9.39 15.92
CA LEU A 336 8.28 9.60 16.98
C LEU A 336 8.02 8.30 17.77
N GLU A 337 7.97 7.16 17.08
CA GLU A 337 7.69 5.86 17.71
C GLU A 337 8.86 5.33 18.53
N VAL A 338 10.10 5.57 18.08
CA VAL A 338 11.33 5.09 18.73
C VAL A 338 11.97 6.12 19.68
N GLY A 339 11.37 7.30 19.82
CA GLY A 339 11.88 8.38 20.67
C GLY A 339 13.14 9.09 20.11
N GLY A 340 13.26 9.16 18.79
CA GLY A 340 14.31 9.86 18.05
C GLY A 340 14.02 11.35 17.83
N PRO A 341 14.98 12.13 17.30
CA PRO A 341 14.80 13.55 17.00
C PRO A 341 13.84 13.77 15.82
N ALA A 342 13.15 14.92 15.83
CA ALA A 342 12.21 15.35 14.79
C ALA A 342 12.86 15.47 13.41
N ASP A 343 12.07 15.44 12.33
CA ASP A 343 12.58 15.57 10.96
C ASP A 343 12.90 17.02 10.60
N ALA A 344 12.11 17.95 11.12
CA ALA A 344 12.23 19.38 10.87
C ALA A 344 12.21 20.21 12.17
N GLY A 345 12.56 21.49 12.03
CA GLY A 345 12.60 22.47 13.12
C GLY A 345 14.02 22.95 13.47
N THR A 346 14.10 24.07 14.20
CA THR A 346 15.37 24.71 14.58
C THR A 346 16.12 23.97 15.69
N SER A 347 15.41 23.16 16.49
CA SER A 347 15.90 22.37 17.63
C SER A 347 15.27 20.97 17.59
N ARG A 348 15.66 20.16 16.59
CA ARG A 348 15.04 18.86 16.27
C ARG A 348 14.99 17.87 17.44
N ASP A 349 15.91 17.97 18.40
CA ASP A 349 15.98 17.11 19.58
C ASP A 349 15.21 17.65 20.80
N ALA A 350 14.56 18.81 20.70
CA ALA A 350 13.91 19.48 21.81
C ALA A 350 12.80 18.65 22.49
N ILE A 351 12.17 17.74 21.75
CA ILE A 351 11.09 16.88 22.24
C ILE A 351 11.60 15.55 22.85
N VAL A 352 12.81 15.12 22.48
CA VAL A 352 13.39 13.83 22.89
C VAL A 352 13.48 13.64 24.42
N PRO A 353 13.82 14.66 25.23
CA PRO A 353 13.81 14.51 26.69
C PRO A 353 12.44 14.10 27.25
N PHE A 354 11.34 14.58 26.68
CA PHE A 354 9.98 14.26 27.11
C PHE A 354 9.57 12.85 26.68
N MET A 355 9.96 12.42 25.49
CA MET A 355 9.80 11.03 25.03
C MET A 355 10.49 10.04 25.98
N ARG A 356 11.72 10.37 26.41
CA ARG A 356 12.46 9.57 27.41
C ARG A 356 11.77 9.58 28.77
N ALA A 357 11.17 10.70 29.17
CA ALA A 357 10.46 10.81 30.45
C ALA A 357 9.27 9.84 30.54
N ILE A 358 8.55 9.65 29.43
CA ILE A 358 7.43 8.68 29.36
C ILE A 358 7.88 7.25 29.01
N GLY A 359 9.18 7.06 28.72
CA GLY A 359 9.75 5.78 28.31
C GLY A 359 9.30 5.32 26.92
N LEU A 360 9.06 6.26 26.01
CA LEU A 360 8.72 5.96 24.62
C LEU A 360 9.82 5.11 23.96
N GLY A 361 9.42 4.06 23.26
CA GLY A 361 10.34 3.06 22.70
C GLY A 361 10.93 2.06 23.73
N HIS A 362 10.86 2.36 25.03
CA HIS A 362 11.35 1.47 26.09
C HIS A 362 10.28 0.49 26.58
N TYR A 363 9.05 0.97 26.77
CA TYR A 363 7.92 0.13 27.18
C TYR A 363 7.24 -0.50 25.97
N ARG A 364 6.66 -1.69 26.17
CA ARG A 364 5.82 -2.32 25.15
C ARG A 364 4.51 -1.53 25.07
N ASP A 365 4.02 -1.33 23.86
CA ASP A 365 2.67 -0.81 23.65
C ASP A 365 1.67 -1.91 23.99
N THR A 366 0.99 -1.79 25.13
CA THR A 366 -0.07 -2.73 25.49
C THR A 366 -1.39 -2.11 25.15
N ARG A 367 -2.24 -2.82 24.41
CA ARG A 367 -3.68 -2.47 24.31
C ARG A 367 -4.42 -2.51 25.65
N ASP A 368 -3.72 -2.73 26.77
CA ASP A 368 -4.23 -2.66 28.14
C ASP A 368 -3.80 -1.33 28.84
N ASP A 369 -3.17 -0.41 28.10
CA ASP A 369 -2.66 0.89 28.59
C ASP A 369 -3.73 2.01 28.57
N ASP A 370 -5.02 1.66 28.64
CA ASP A 370 -6.18 2.58 28.72
C ASP A 370 -6.14 3.56 29.91
N HIS A 371 -5.07 3.56 30.70
CA HIS A 371 -4.85 4.46 31.82
C HIS A 371 -3.88 5.61 31.50
N PHE A 372 -3.18 5.55 30.36
CA PHE A 372 -2.20 6.56 29.96
C PHE A 372 -2.70 7.34 28.75
N LEU A 373 -2.34 8.62 28.69
CA LEU A 373 -2.54 9.41 27.48
C LEU A 373 -1.76 8.80 26.31
N PRO A 374 -2.28 8.92 25.08
CA PRO A 374 -1.50 8.62 23.89
C PRO A 374 -0.15 9.37 23.94
N PRO A 375 0.97 8.76 23.55
CA PRO A 375 2.30 9.37 23.72
C PRO A 375 2.41 10.81 23.19
N PRO A 376 1.88 11.18 22.01
CA PRO A 376 1.92 12.57 21.55
C PRO A 376 1.19 13.56 22.47
N VAL A 377 0.07 13.14 23.07
CA VAL A 377 -0.74 13.96 23.99
C VAL A 377 -0.01 14.12 25.32
N GLU A 378 0.55 13.04 25.86
CA GLU A 378 1.32 13.10 27.10
C GLU A 378 2.56 14.00 26.94
N ILE A 379 3.29 13.84 25.84
CA ILE A 379 4.45 14.67 25.53
C ILE A 379 4.04 16.14 25.41
N ALA A 380 2.94 16.45 24.73
CA ALA A 380 2.46 17.82 24.60
C ALA A 380 2.15 18.45 25.96
N CYS A 381 1.50 17.70 26.86
CA CYS A 381 1.24 18.14 28.22
C CYS A 381 2.52 18.35 29.02
N LEU A 382 3.53 17.49 28.86
CA LEU A 382 4.83 17.62 29.53
C LEU A 382 5.65 18.82 29.02
N ILE A 383 5.61 19.13 27.72
CA ILE A 383 6.25 20.33 27.16
C ILE A 383 5.61 21.59 27.74
N ALA A 384 4.29 21.60 27.85
CA ALA A 384 3.53 22.71 28.41
C ALA A 384 3.57 22.78 29.95
N ASP A 385 4.07 21.74 30.61
CA ASP A 385 4.04 21.54 32.07
C ASP A 385 2.62 21.66 32.65
N VAL A 386 1.64 21.07 31.96
CA VAL A 386 0.22 21.10 32.35
C VAL A 386 -0.29 19.73 32.78
N ARG A 387 -1.31 19.73 33.63
CA ARG A 387 -2.03 18.51 34.04
C ARG A 387 -3.53 18.70 33.85
N PRO A 388 -4.05 18.44 32.64
CA PRO A 388 -5.48 18.50 32.38
C PRO A 388 -6.23 17.51 33.30
N ARG A 389 -7.46 17.87 33.65
CA ARG A 389 -8.35 17.09 34.51
C ARG A 389 -9.77 17.26 34.03
N PRO A 390 -10.68 16.33 34.32
CA PRO A 390 -12.09 16.44 33.95
C PRO A 390 -12.74 17.80 34.28
N GLU A 391 -12.36 18.43 35.40
CA GLU A 391 -12.93 19.71 35.81
C GLU A 391 -12.57 20.88 34.86
N HIS A 392 -11.46 20.80 34.13
CA HIS A 392 -11.09 21.83 33.15
C HIS A 392 -12.00 21.82 31.93
N PHE A 393 -12.69 20.71 31.65
CA PHE A 393 -13.60 20.55 30.51
C PHE A 393 -15.08 20.62 30.91
N ALA A 394 -15.36 20.74 32.21
CA ALA A 394 -16.72 20.86 32.72
C ALA A 394 -17.28 22.27 32.47
N GLY A 395 -18.58 22.35 32.18
CA GLY A 395 -19.30 23.61 32.00
C GLY A 395 -19.18 24.21 30.60
N GLU A 396 -19.47 25.51 30.49
CA GLU A 396 -19.38 26.25 29.24
C GLU A 396 -17.98 26.82 29.03
N HIS A 397 -17.44 26.61 27.83
CA HIS A 397 -16.18 27.18 27.38
C HIS A 397 -16.35 27.80 26.00
N LEU A 398 -15.38 28.59 25.54
CA LEU A 398 -15.45 29.09 24.17
C LEU A 398 -15.20 27.95 23.18
N GLY A 399 -16.02 27.89 22.14
CA GLY A 399 -15.87 26.97 21.04
C GLY A 399 -16.56 27.50 19.79
N ALA A 400 -16.56 26.68 18.74
CA ALA A 400 -17.24 26.98 17.49
C ALA A 400 -17.60 25.70 16.74
N VAL A 401 -18.66 25.82 15.92
CA VAL A 401 -18.99 24.88 14.86
C VAL A 401 -18.78 25.63 13.55
N ASP A 402 -17.86 25.14 12.73
CA ASP A 402 -17.49 25.76 11.47
C ASP A 402 -17.75 24.82 10.29
N THR A 403 -18.12 25.39 9.15
CA THR A 403 -18.37 24.68 7.89
C THR A 403 -17.31 25.15 6.93
N TRP A 404 -16.46 24.25 6.42
CA TRP A 404 -15.51 24.62 5.36
C TRP A 404 -16.15 24.47 3.99
#